data_AF-A0A3B9BX19-F1
#
_entry.id   AF-A0A3B9BX19-F1
#
_cell.length_a   1.000
_cell.length_b   1.000
_cell.length_c   1.000
_cell.angle_alpha   90.00
_cell.angle_beta   90.00
_cell.angle_gamma   90.00
#
_symmetry.space_group_name_H-M   'P 1'
#
loop_
_entity.id
_entity.type
_entity.pdbx_description
1 polymer ?
#
loop_
_entity_poly.entity_id
_entity_poly.type
_entity_poly.pdbx_seq_one_letter_code
_entity_poly.pdbx_strand_id
1 'polypeptide(L)' 'PTNHLDLESITAFNNGVVDFPGVVLMATHDLAFANSVCNRVIELTPKGVIDRICTYEEYLENPKVQELRESMYMVAAY' A
#
# COMPACT_ATOMS: atom_id res chain seq x y z
N PRO A 1 7.07 9.18 -1.65
CA PRO A 1 7.74 10.45 -2.08
C PRO A 1 6.73 11.62 -2.28
N THR A 2 5.69 11.70 -1.45
CA THR A 2 4.64 12.74 -1.50
C THR A 2 5.02 14.01 -0.75
N ASN A 3 6.18 14.04 -0.11
CA ASN A 3 6.61 15.19 0.66
C ASN A 3 7.26 16.21 -0.30
N HIS A 4 6.66 17.40 -0.39
CA HIS A 4 7.06 18.55 -1.23
C HIS A 4 6.56 18.57 -2.69
N LEU A 5 5.44 17.93 -3.02
CA LEU A 5 4.79 18.08 -4.34
C LEU A 5 3.50 18.90 -4.23
N ASP A 6 3.37 19.90 -5.08
CA ASP A 6 2.13 20.69 -5.24
C ASP A 6 0.99 19.80 -5.78
N LEU A 7 -0.26 20.13 -5.49
CA LEU A 7 -1.44 19.30 -5.79
C LEU A 7 -1.58 18.94 -7.29
N GLU A 8 -1.13 19.83 -8.18
CA GLU A 8 -1.02 19.58 -9.62
C GLU A 8 0.02 18.49 -9.96
N SER A 9 1.16 18.48 -9.27
CA SER A 9 2.21 17.48 -9.49
C SER A 9 1.80 16.09 -9.00
N ILE A 10 1.00 16.01 -7.93
CA ILE A 10 0.38 14.75 -7.48
C ILE A 10 -0.59 14.23 -8.55
N THR A 11 -1.40 15.11 -9.13
CA THR A 11 -2.38 14.75 -10.16
C THR A 11 -1.69 14.28 -11.45
N ALA A 12 -0.66 15.00 -11.90
CA ALA A 12 0.15 14.61 -13.06
C ALA A 12 0.88 13.28 -12.83
N PHE A 13 1.40 13.05 -11.61
CA PHE A 13 2.02 11.79 -11.23
C PHE A 13 1.01 10.63 -11.21
N ASN A 14 -0.20 10.83 -10.70
CA ASN A 14 -1.27 9.82 -10.73
C ASN A 14 -1.60 9.40 -12.16
N ASN A 15 -1.85 10.36 -13.05
CA ASN A 15 -2.14 10.07 -14.46
C ASN A 15 -0.96 9.36 -15.13
N GLY A 16 0.27 9.81 -14.86
CA GLY A 16 1.48 9.19 -15.40
C GLY A 16 1.69 7.75 -14.93
N VAL A 17 1.36 7.42 -13.67
CA VAL A 17 1.46 6.04 -13.15
C VAL A 17 0.36 5.14 -13.73
N VAL A 18 -0.86 5.65 -13.89
CA VAL A 18 -1.97 4.91 -14.51
C VAL A 18 -1.66 4.54 -15.96
N ASP A 19 -1.08 5.47 -16.72
CA ASP A 19 -0.74 5.26 -18.13
C ASP A 19 0.59 4.52 -18.34
N PHE A 20 1.36 4.28 -17.28
CA PHE A 20 2.66 3.61 -17.38
C PHE A 20 2.47 2.10 -17.63
N PRO A 21 3.00 1.53 -18.74
CA PRO A 21 2.79 0.13 -19.09
C PRO A 21 3.63 -0.86 -18.25
N GLY A 22 4.48 -0.36 -17.35
CA GLY A 22 5.35 -1.17 -16.50
C GLY A 22 4.84 -1.31 -15.06
N VAL A 23 5.66 -1.93 -14.22
CA VAL A 23 5.36 -2.08 -12.79
C VAL A 23 5.93 -0.88 -12.02
N VAL A 24 5.07 -0.20 -11.27
CA VAL A 24 5.48 0.84 -10.33
C VAL A 24 5.48 0.27 -8.91
N LEU A 25 6.63 0.26 -8.26
CA LEU A 25 6.76 -0.07 -6.86
C LEU A 25 6.96 1.22 -6.07
N MET A 26 6.10 1.47 -5.09
CA MET A 26 6.20 2.67 -4.29
C MET A 26 5.76 2.46 -2.85
N ALA A 27 6.34 3.27 -1.95
CA ALA A 27 5.93 3.36 -0.56
C ALA A 27 5.44 4.79 -0.28
N THR A 28 4.30 4.90 0.38
CA THR A 28 3.68 6.17 0.78
C THR A 28 3.02 6.04 2.15
N HIS A 29 2.97 7.15 2.87
CA HIS A 29 2.16 7.28 4.10
C HIS A 29 0.80 7.94 3.82
N ASP A 30 0.57 8.42 2.58
CA ASP A 30 -0.69 9.03 2.16
C ASP A 30 -1.68 7.95 1.70
N LEU A 31 -2.75 7.81 2.48
CA LEU A 31 -3.85 6.87 2.26
C LEU A 31 -4.63 7.15 0.98
N ALA A 32 -4.93 8.42 0.69
CA ALA A 32 -5.72 8.80 -0.48
C ALA A 32 -4.91 8.54 -1.76
N PHE A 33 -3.60 8.79 -1.71
CA PHE A 33 -2.69 8.45 -2.79
C PHE A 33 -2.61 6.92 -3.00
N ALA A 34 -2.38 6.16 -1.93
CA ALA A 34 -2.28 4.70 -2.02
C ALA A 34 -3.56 4.08 -2.58
N ASN A 35 -4.74 4.54 -2.14
CA ASN A 35 -6.01 3.98 -2.60
C ASN A 35 -6.33 4.32 -4.07
N SER A 36 -5.89 5.49 -4.55
CA SER A 36 -6.17 5.92 -5.93
C SER A 36 -5.26 5.27 -6.99
N VAL A 37 -4.07 4.84 -6.61
CA VAL A 37 -3.05 4.35 -7.56
C VAL A 37 -2.66 2.89 -7.34
N CYS A 38 -2.65 2.40 -6.10
CA CYS A 38 -2.16 1.05 -5.81
C CYS A 38 -3.26 0.00 -6.01
N ASN A 39 -2.92 -1.07 -6.73
CA ASN A 39 -3.77 -2.22 -6.99
C ASN A 39 -3.28 -3.51 -6.28
N ARG A 40 -2.17 -3.40 -5.53
CA ARG A 40 -1.55 -4.49 -4.77
C ARG A 40 -0.91 -3.91 -3.51
N VAL A 41 -1.16 -4.53 -2.37
CA VAL A 41 -0.58 -4.19 -1.08
C VAL A 41 0.45 -5.26 -0.71
N ILE A 42 1.67 -4.80 -0.43
CA ILE A 42 2.76 -5.63 0.09
C ILE A 42 3.14 -5.06 1.45
N GLU A 43 2.80 -5.76 2.52
CA GLU A 43 3.14 -5.39 3.89
C GLU A 43 4.29 -6.26 4.40
N LEU A 44 5.35 -5.61 4.86
CA LEU A 44 6.50 -6.25 5.46
C LEU A 44 6.26 -6.39 6.98
N THR A 45 6.21 -7.62 7.45
CA THR A 45 5.98 -7.94 8.87
C THR A 45 7.22 -8.64 9.47
N PRO A 46 7.37 -8.69 10.81
CA PRO A 46 8.51 -9.34 11.45
C PRO A 46 8.67 -10.84 11.11
N LYS A 47 7.57 -11.55 10.83
CA LYS A 47 7.59 -12.99 10.51
C LYS A 47 7.57 -13.31 9.01
N GLY A 48 7.39 -12.31 8.16
CA GLY A 48 7.30 -12.52 6.72
C GLY A 48 6.62 -11.39 5.97
N VAL A 49 6.14 -11.67 4.77
CA VAL A 49 5.50 -10.67 3.91
C VAL A 49 4.05 -11.06 3.68
N ILE A 50 3.16 -10.09 3.79
CA ILE A 50 1.77 -10.22 3.37
C ILE A 50 1.64 -9.56 2.01
N ASP A 51 1.16 -10.31 1.03
CA ASP A 51 1.04 -9.88 -0.34
C ASP A 51 -0.38 -10.13 -0.85
N ARG A 52 -1.07 -9.06 -1.25
CA ARG A 52 -2.48 -9.10 -1.67
C ARG A 52 -2.72 -8.19 -2.86
N ILE A 53 -3.38 -8.74 -3.88
CA ILE A 53 -3.89 -7.97 -5.03
C ILE A 53 -5.28 -7.47 -4.64
N CYS A 54 -5.33 -6.25 -4.11
CA CYS A 54 -6.54 -5.55 -3.70
C CYS A 54 -6.21 -4.05 -3.55
N THR A 55 -7.24 -3.22 -3.44
CA THR A 55 -7.02 -1.82 -3.06
C THR A 55 -6.55 -1.74 -1.61
N TYR A 56 -6.02 -0.58 -1.22
CA TYR A 56 -5.57 -0.38 0.15
C TYR A 56 -6.73 -0.39 1.15
N GLU A 57 -7.89 0.14 0.77
CA GLU A 57 -9.11 0.12 1.60
C GLU A 57 -9.62 -1.31 1.81
N GLU A 58 -9.74 -2.09 0.74
CA GLU A 58 -10.11 -3.51 0.83
C GLU A 58 -9.13 -4.31 1.70
N TYR A 59 -7.83 -4.00 1.61
CA TYR A 59 -6.82 -4.62 2.44
C TYR A 59 -7.05 -4.37 3.94
N LEU A 60 -7.38 -3.13 4.30
CA LEU A 60 -7.63 -2.74 5.69
C LEU A 60 -8.95 -3.32 6.24
N GLU A 61 -9.99 -3.37 5.43
CA GLU A 61 -11.32 -3.83 5.84
C GLU A 61 -11.45 -5.36 5.88
N ASN A 62 -10.56 -6.09 5.21
CA ASN A 62 -10.64 -7.54 5.13
C ASN A 62 -10.32 -8.22 6.48
N PRO A 63 -11.29 -8.89 7.13
CA PRO A 63 -11.07 -9.52 8.43
C PRO A 63 -9.98 -10.59 8.42
N LYS A 64 -9.83 -11.32 7.30
CA LYS A 64 -8.77 -12.34 7.15
C LYS A 64 -7.38 -11.73 7.08
N VAL A 65 -7.28 -10.51 6.52
CA VAL A 65 -6.01 -9.77 6.49
C VAL A 65 -5.68 -9.28 7.89
N GLN A 66 -6.67 -8.80 8.65
CA GLN A 66 -6.47 -8.37 10.04
C GLN A 66 -5.97 -9.53 10.91
N GLU A 67 -6.62 -10.69 10.87
CA GLU A 67 -6.18 -11.90 11.58
C GLU A 67 -4.76 -12.33 11.17
N LEU A 68 -4.46 -12.29 9.87
CA LEU A 68 -3.12 -12.62 9.37
C LEU A 68 -2.08 -11.63 9.89
N ARG A 69 -2.36 -10.32 9.84
CA ARG A 69 -1.49 -9.27 10.36
C ARG A 69 -1.21 -9.48 11.84
N GLU A 70 -2.23 -9.73 12.65
CA GLU A 70 -2.06 -10.04 14.08
C GLU A 70 -1.11 -11.22 14.30
N SER A 71 -1.30 -12.33 13.57
CA SER A 71 -0.43 -13.50 13.69
C SER A 71 1.04 -13.23 13.31
N MET A 72 1.23 -12.33 12.34
CA MET A 72 2.53 -11.95 11.77
C MET A 72 3.26 -10.91 12.63
N TYR A 73 2.53 -10.03 13.32
CA TYR A 73 3.05 -9.01 14.24
C TYR A 73 3.16 -9.48 15.70
N MET A 74 2.52 -10.59 16.09
CA MET A 74 2.74 -11.25 17.38
C MET A 74 4.16 -11.84 17.46
N VAL A 75 5.14 -10.97 17.67
CA VAL A 75 6.46 -11.33 18.15
C VAL A 75 6.26 -11.89 19.56
N ALA A 76 6.72 -13.11 19.80
CA ALA A 76 6.71 -13.70 21.13
C ALA A 76 7.32 -12.67 22.09
N ALA A 77 6.51 -12.24 23.08
CA ALA A 77 7.03 -11.47 24.20
C ALA A 77 8.16 -12.28 24.80
N TYR A 78 9.39 -11.77 24.68
CA TYR A 78 10.59 -12.37 25.25
C TYR A 78 10.53 -12.36 26.78
#